data_AF-A0A1J1I8L7-F1
#
_entry.id   AF-A0A1J1I8L7-F1
#
_cell.length_a   1.000
_cell.length_b   1.000
_cell.length_c   1.000
_cell.angle_alpha   90.00
_cell.angle_beta   90.00
_cell.angle_gamma   90.00
#
_symmetry.space_group_name_H-M   'P 1'
#
loop_
_entity.id
_entity.type
_entity.pdbx_description
1 polymer ?
#
loop_
_entity_poly.entity_id
_entity_poly.type
_entity_poly.pdbx_seq_one_letter_code
_entity_poly.pdbx_strand_id
1 'polypeptide(L)'
;MHSPENMSYGFLKENIEKQNRRSNFLHFETFRTNINRVPITTKFWSKYDSKVEDLDEEKFQNYIHQIEKSINETPKTKYTEPMIESHKYGWITESVFKYDARDKELMHHPHVYGDITRIGEKIAAEKVTQRSKFSGVPFKMS
;
A
#
# COMPACT_ATOMS: atom_id res chain seq x y z
N MET A 1 7.58 -39.98 -8.42
CA MET A 1 6.61 -39.36 -7.49
C MET A 1 6.40 -40.35 -6.35
N HIS A 2 6.96 -40.08 -5.17
CA HIS A 2 6.79 -40.95 -4.00
C HIS A 2 5.53 -40.53 -3.23
N SER A 3 4.66 -41.51 -2.94
CA SER A 3 3.44 -41.32 -2.14
C SER A 3 3.80 -40.93 -0.70
N PRO A 4 3.07 -40.02 -0.04
CA PRO A 4 3.42 -39.46 1.27
C PRO A 4 3.27 -40.44 2.46
N GLU A 5 2.90 -41.69 2.22
CA GLU A 5 2.51 -42.66 3.26
C GLU A 5 3.68 -43.34 3.98
N ASN A 6 4.94 -43.16 3.52
CA ASN A 6 6.14 -43.82 4.07
C ASN A 6 7.19 -42.85 4.63
N MET A 7 6.79 -41.69 5.17
CA MET A 7 7.74 -40.80 5.83
C MET A 7 7.89 -41.15 7.31
N SER A 8 9.14 -41.29 7.76
CA SER A 8 9.46 -41.47 9.18
C SER A 8 8.88 -40.31 10.01
N TYR A 9 8.30 -40.63 11.16
CA TYR A 9 7.71 -39.66 12.07
C TYR A 9 8.67 -38.51 12.41
N GLY A 10 9.97 -38.80 12.58
CA GLY A 10 10.98 -37.78 12.86
C GLY A 10 11.13 -36.77 11.73
N PHE A 11 11.03 -37.22 10.48
CA PHE A 11 11.12 -36.36 9.30
C PHE A 11 9.86 -35.50 9.12
N LEU A 12 8.68 -36.08 9.36
CA LEU A 12 7.42 -35.34 9.37
C LEU A 12 7.44 -34.24 10.43
N LYS A 13 7.90 -34.57 11.64
CA LYS A 13 8.03 -33.62 12.75
C LYS A 13 8.98 -32.47 12.38
N GLU A 14 10.14 -32.77 11.82
CA GLU A 14 11.11 -31.75 11.41
C GLU A 14 10.55 -30.83 10.30
N ASN A 15 9.82 -31.37 9.33
CA ASN A 15 9.20 -30.58 8.27
C ASN A 15 8.09 -29.67 8.81
N ILE A 16 7.26 -30.17 9.73
CA ILE A 16 6.24 -29.38 10.42
C ILE A 16 6.88 -28.26 11.23
N GLU A 17 7.95 -28.55 11.99
CA GLU A 17 8.69 -27.55 12.76
C GLU A 17 9.35 -26.49 11.86
N LYS A 18 9.93 -26.90 10.73
CA LYS A 18 10.50 -25.96 9.73
C LYS A 18 9.43 -25.12 9.05
N GLN A 19 8.28 -25.70 8.71
CA GLN A 19 7.15 -24.95 8.18
C GLN A 19 6.63 -23.96 9.22
N ASN A 20 6.38 -24.38 10.46
CA ASN A 20 5.94 -23.52 11.55
C ASN A 20 6.92 -22.38 11.86
N ARG A 21 8.24 -22.62 11.73
CA ARG A 21 9.28 -21.59 11.88
C ARG A 21 9.27 -20.58 10.73
N ARG A 22 8.87 -20.98 9.51
CA ARG A 22 8.83 -20.11 8.31
C ARG A 22 7.49 -19.41 8.13
N SER A 23 6.39 -20.07 8.47
CA SER A 23 5.08 -19.46 8.60
C SER A 23 5.10 -18.66 9.90
N ASN A 24 5.58 -17.42 9.81
CA ASN A 24 5.58 -16.45 10.90
C ASN A 24 4.15 -16.05 11.36
N PHE A 25 3.24 -17.01 11.54
CA PHE A 25 2.32 -17.00 12.68
C PHE A 25 3.13 -17.35 13.93
N LEU A 26 4.12 -16.49 14.21
CA LEU A 26 4.61 -16.30 15.55
C LEU A 26 3.36 -16.05 16.38
N HIS A 27 2.99 -17.01 17.21
CA HIS A 27 2.23 -16.73 18.41
C HIS A 27 3.11 -15.77 19.19
N PHE A 28 3.02 -14.49 18.87
CA PHE A 28 3.64 -13.47 19.68
C PHE A 28 2.85 -13.54 21.00
N GLU A 29 3.44 -14.16 22.02
CA GLU A 29 2.88 -14.11 23.39
C GLU A 29 2.76 -12.65 23.87
N THR A 30 3.54 -11.75 23.27
CA THR A 30 3.52 -10.31 23.47
C THR A 30 2.95 -9.59 22.25
N PHE A 31 1.95 -8.74 22.48
CA PHE A 31 1.34 -7.94 21.43
C PHE A 31 2.40 -7.10 20.68
N ARG A 32 2.54 -7.32 19.37
CA ARG A 32 3.36 -6.47 18.50
C ARG A 32 2.45 -5.44 17.85
N THR A 33 2.65 -4.18 18.24
CA THR A 33 1.88 -3.05 17.71
C THR A 33 2.05 -2.94 16.19
N ASN A 34 0.95 -2.72 15.48
CA ASN A 34 0.98 -2.52 14.04
C ASN A 34 1.29 -1.03 13.74
N ILE A 35 2.54 -0.74 13.40
CA ILE A 35 3.02 0.64 13.14
C ILE A 35 2.51 1.17 11.79
N ASN A 36 2.02 0.29 10.90
CA ASN A 36 1.52 0.67 9.58
C ASN A 36 0.07 1.18 9.60
N ARG A 37 -0.58 1.24 10.78
CA ARG A 37 -1.96 1.69 10.93
C ARG A 37 -2.05 2.66 12.09
N VAL A 38 -2.71 3.79 11.85
CA VAL A 38 -3.00 4.77 12.90
C VAL A 38 -4.14 4.22 13.77
N PRO A 39 -3.99 4.15 15.10
CA PRO A 39 -5.05 3.69 15.99
C PRO A 39 -6.20 4.71 16.01
N ILE A 40 -7.43 4.22 15.86
CA ILE A 40 -8.65 5.05 15.93
C ILE A 40 -9.04 5.33 17.39
N THR A 41 -8.64 4.45 18.32
CA THR A 41 -8.95 4.56 19.74
C THR A 41 -7.73 4.27 20.59
N THR A 42 -7.64 4.93 21.75
CA THR A 42 -6.63 4.64 22.79
C THR A 42 -6.80 3.27 23.43
N LYS A 43 -8.01 2.70 23.34
CA LYS A 43 -8.33 1.37 23.86
C LYS A 43 -8.01 0.29 22.83
N PHE A 44 -7.23 -0.69 23.27
CA PHE A 44 -6.94 -1.90 22.52
C PHE A 44 -8.04 -2.94 22.81
N TRP A 45 -8.85 -3.25 21.79
CA TRP A 45 -10.10 -4.03 21.97
C TRP A 45 -9.94 -5.54 21.83
N SER A 46 -8.72 -6.07 21.62
CA SER A 46 -8.55 -7.52 21.56
C SER A 46 -8.56 -8.12 22.97
N LYS A 47 -9.22 -9.27 23.13
CA LYS A 47 -9.22 -10.07 24.36
C LYS A 47 -7.79 -10.43 24.84
N TYR A 48 -6.81 -10.40 23.94
CA TYR A 48 -5.38 -10.63 24.24
C TYR A 48 -4.62 -9.34 24.57
N ASP A 49 -5.20 -8.16 24.34
CA ASP A 49 -4.67 -6.87 24.83
C ASP A 49 -5.01 -6.64 26.31
N SER A 50 -5.98 -7.38 26.83
CA SER A 50 -6.55 -7.22 28.16
C SER A 50 -5.85 -8.07 29.22
N LYS A 51 -4.51 -8.07 29.29
CA LYS A 51 -3.88 -8.32 30.60
C LYS A 51 -4.00 -7.02 31.38
N VAL A 52 -5.09 -6.94 32.14
CA VAL A 52 -5.66 -5.77 32.84
C VAL A 52 -4.70 -5.05 33.80
N GLU A 53 -3.50 -5.59 34.06
CA GLU A 53 -2.50 -4.98 34.94
C GLU A 53 -1.52 -4.02 34.23
N ASP A 54 -1.55 -3.95 32.90
CA ASP A 54 -0.47 -3.34 32.10
C ASP A 54 -0.98 -2.30 31.07
N LEU A 55 -2.08 -1.61 31.39
CA LEU A 55 -2.53 -0.41 30.66
C LEU A 55 -1.59 0.76 30.96
N ASP A 56 -0.36 0.60 30.48
CA ASP A 56 0.72 1.54 30.68
C ASP A 56 0.59 2.63 29.62
N GLU A 57 0.09 3.80 30.01
CA GLU A 57 -0.01 5.00 29.15
C GLU A 57 1.31 5.25 28.43
N GLU A 58 2.44 4.95 29.07
CA GLU A 58 3.77 5.05 28.48
C GLU A 58 3.96 4.15 27.24
N LYS A 59 3.41 2.93 27.24
CA LYS A 59 3.45 2.04 26.06
C LYS A 59 2.61 2.59 24.92
N PHE A 60 1.47 3.21 25.22
CA PHE A 60 0.64 3.86 24.22
C PHE A 60 1.33 5.08 23.61
N GLN A 61 1.92 5.94 24.45
CA GLN A 61 2.69 7.10 23.98
C GLN A 61 3.89 6.69 23.13
N ASN A 62 4.62 5.64 23.56
CA ASN A 62 5.71 5.07 22.76
C ASN A 62 5.24 4.53 21.41
N TYR A 63 4.06 3.90 21.36
CA TYR A 63 3.48 3.43 20.11
C TYR A 63 3.11 4.58 19.16
N ILE A 64 2.46 5.62 19.66
CA ILE A 64 2.14 6.83 18.88
C ILE A 64 3.44 7.47 18.36
N HIS A 65 4.45 7.62 19.21
CA HIS A 65 5.74 8.15 18.82
C HIS A 65 6.40 7.33 17.70
N GLN A 66 6.31 6.00 17.75
CA GLN A 66 6.82 5.12 16.68
C GLN A 66 6.06 5.30 15.37
N ILE A 67 4.73 5.50 15.42
CA ILE A 67 3.92 5.79 14.23
C ILE A 67 4.35 7.13 13.63
N GLU A 68 4.39 8.19 14.44
CA GLU A 68 4.81 9.52 13.98
C GLU A 68 6.21 9.49 13.37
N LYS A 69 7.13 8.80 14.02
CA LYS A 69 8.47 8.56 13.50
C LYS A 69 8.42 7.84 12.15
N SER A 70 7.62 6.79 12.01
CA SER A 70 7.50 6.04 10.74
C SER A 70 6.90 6.86 9.59
N ILE A 71 5.98 7.79 9.89
CA ILE A 71 5.36 8.70 8.92
C ILE A 71 6.36 9.77 8.48
N ASN A 72 7.11 10.34 9.43
CA ASN A 72 8.03 11.44 9.18
C ASN A 72 9.37 10.98 8.58
N GLU A 73 9.81 9.76 8.90
CA GLU A 73 11.08 9.24 8.40
C GLU A 73 10.97 8.75 6.96
N THR A 74 11.45 9.58 6.04
CA THR A 74 11.68 9.17 4.66
C THR A 74 12.97 8.36 4.53
N PRO A 75 13.14 7.57 3.46
CA PRO A 75 14.40 6.84 3.21
C PRO A 75 15.67 7.72 3.30
N LYS A 76 15.56 9.01 2.97
CA LYS A 76 16.65 10.00 3.09
C LYS A 76 17.11 10.28 4.52
N THR A 77 16.21 10.17 5.51
CA THR A 77 16.59 10.37 6.91
C THR A 77 17.25 9.13 7.50
N LYS A 78 17.00 7.96 6.91
CA LYS A 78 17.53 6.66 7.37
C LYS A 78 18.86 6.29 6.74
N TYR A 79 19.07 6.64 5.48
CA TYR A 79 20.23 6.22 4.70
C TYR A 79 20.94 7.44 4.10
N THR A 80 22.26 7.38 4.02
CA THR A 80 23.07 8.39 3.32
C THR A 80 22.93 8.33 1.81
N GLU A 81 22.56 7.15 1.28
CA GLU A 81 22.42 6.88 -0.16
C GLU A 81 21.21 5.97 -0.44
N PRO A 82 20.65 5.98 -1.67
CA PRO A 82 19.47 5.18 -2.00
C PRO A 82 19.83 3.70 -2.06
N MET A 83 19.39 2.92 -1.07
CA MET A 83 19.63 1.47 -1.02
C MET A 83 18.95 0.66 -2.13
N ILE A 84 17.77 1.08 -2.59
CA ILE A 84 16.98 0.36 -3.60
C ILE A 84 16.58 1.29 -4.75
N GLU A 85 16.25 0.71 -5.90
CA GLU A 85 15.96 1.46 -7.12
C GLU A 85 14.78 2.43 -6.95
N SER A 86 13.74 2.03 -6.21
CA SER A 86 12.60 2.91 -5.90
C SER A 86 12.99 4.14 -5.06
N HIS A 87 14.04 4.06 -4.23
CA HIS A 87 14.53 5.22 -3.49
C HIS A 87 15.14 6.28 -4.42
N LYS A 88 15.70 5.88 -5.57
CA LYS A 88 16.39 6.80 -6.50
C LYS A 88 15.46 7.89 -7.03
N TYR A 89 14.18 7.56 -7.29
CA TYR A 89 13.21 8.49 -7.88
C TYR A 89 12.99 9.75 -7.02
N GLY A 90 13.02 9.61 -5.69
CA GLY A 90 12.88 10.73 -4.76
C GLY A 90 14.20 11.22 -4.16
N TRP A 91 15.33 10.60 -4.49
CA TRP A 91 16.61 10.87 -3.80
C TRP A 91 17.22 12.22 -4.17
N ILE A 92 17.03 12.65 -5.41
CA ILE A 92 17.55 13.93 -5.89
C ILE A 92 16.59 15.04 -5.47
N THR A 93 17.03 15.90 -4.54
CA THR A 93 16.22 17.02 -4.00
C THR A 93 16.35 18.29 -4.83
N GLU A 94 17.49 18.44 -5.51
CA GLU A 94 17.77 19.58 -6.39
C GLU A 94 17.48 19.17 -7.82
N SER A 95 16.58 19.88 -8.51
CA SER A 95 16.32 19.59 -9.91
C SER A 95 17.63 19.71 -10.71
N VAL A 96 17.97 18.66 -11.46
CA VAL A 96 19.16 18.63 -12.34
C VAL A 96 19.13 19.82 -13.31
N PHE A 97 17.93 20.30 -13.63
CA PHE A 97 17.69 21.55 -14.33
C PHE A 97 17.46 22.67 -13.34
N LYS A 98 18.22 23.77 -13.46
CA LYS A 98 17.89 25.01 -12.77
C LYS A 98 16.55 25.50 -13.32
N TYR A 99 15.51 25.45 -12.51
CA TYR A 99 14.20 25.99 -12.85
C TYR A 99 14.35 27.49 -13.14
N ASP A 100 14.28 27.87 -14.41
CA ASP A 100 14.13 29.26 -14.81
C ASP A 100 12.64 29.52 -15.04
N ALA A 101 12.03 30.34 -14.18
CA ALA A 101 10.63 30.73 -14.29
C ALA A 101 10.30 31.46 -15.61
N ARG A 102 11.32 31.89 -16.36
CA ARG A 102 11.21 32.54 -17.66
C ARG A 102 11.36 31.58 -18.83
N ASP A 103 11.73 30.32 -18.58
CA ASP A 103 11.87 29.31 -19.61
C ASP A 103 10.48 28.85 -20.09
N LYS A 104 10.07 29.41 -21.23
CA LYS A 104 8.78 29.09 -21.88
C LYS A 104 8.68 27.65 -22.34
N GLU A 105 9.81 27.01 -22.67
CA GLU A 105 9.83 25.63 -23.15
C GLU A 105 9.65 24.65 -21.98
N LEU A 106 10.19 24.97 -20.81
CA LEU A 106 10.09 24.13 -19.61
C LEU A 106 8.74 24.26 -18.87
N MET A 107 8.14 25.45 -18.83
CA MET A 107 6.88 25.70 -18.10
C MET A 107 5.64 25.26 -18.87
N HIS A 108 5.70 25.28 -20.19
CA HIS A 108 4.52 25.25 -21.03
C HIS A 108 4.81 24.46 -22.30
N HIS A 109 4.44 23.18 -22.26
CA HIS A 109 4.01 22.47 -23.46
C HIS A 109 2.48 22.52 -23.49
N PRO A 110 1.85 23.65 -23.86
CA PRO A 110 0.41 23.63 -24.03
C PRO A 110 0.10 22.58 -25.09
N HIS A 111 -0.70 21.57 -24.72
CA HIS A 111 -1.35 20.76 -25.73
C HIS A 111 -2.22 21.72 -26.54
N VAL A 112 -1.77 22.02 -27.75
CA VAL A 112 -2.52 22.88 -28.67
C VAL A 112 -3.72 22.07 -29.13
N TYR A 113 -4.87 22.32 -28.52
CA TYR A 113 -6.14 21.78 -28.98
C TYR A 113 -6.50 22.48 -30.28
N GLY A 114 -6.26 21.83 -31.41
CA GLY A 114 -6.84 22.25 -32.68
C GLY A 114 -8.35 21.95 -32.72
N ASP A 115 -9.06 22.60 -33.65
CA ASP A 115 -10.50 22.36 -33.85
C ASP A 115 -10.78 20.88 -34.14
N ILE A 116 -9.87 20.22 -34.86
CA ILE A 116 -9.94 18.78 -35.17
C ILE A 116 -9.88 17.93 -33.90
N THR A 117 -8.98 18.24 -32.98
CA THR A 117 -8.84 17.51 -31.70
C THR A 117 -10.11 17.65 -30.87
N ARG A 118 -10.65 18.87 -30.79
CA ARG A 118 -11.89 19.15 -30.05
C ARG A 118 -13.10 18.42 -30.63
N ILE A 119 -13.22 18.39 -31.95
CA ILE A 119 -14.27 17.66 -32.66
C ILE A 119 -14.10 16.14 -32.44
N GLY A 120 -12.88 15.63 -32.52
CA GLY A 120 -12.57 14.21 -32.30
C GLY A 120 -12.95 13.73 -30.90
N GLU A 121 -12.61 14.50 -29.87
CA GLU A 121 -12.99 14.21 -28.48
C GLU A 121 -14.51 14.20 -28.29
N LYS A 122 -15.22 15.15 -28.90
CA LYS A 122 -16.68 15.20 -28.84
C LYS A 122 -17.32 13.97 -29.48
N ILE A 123 -16.83 13.56 -30.67
CA ILE A 123 -17.30 12.35 -31.35
C ILE A 123 -17.02 11.10 -30.50
N ALA A 124 -15.84 11.02 -29.87
CA ALA A 124 -15.49 9.90 -28.98
C ALA A 124 -16.41 9.85 -27.76
N ALA A 125 -16.67 10.98 -27.12
CA ALA A 125 -17.58 11.07 -25.98
C ALA A 125 -19.02 10.69 -26.34
N GLU A 126 -19.52 11.12 -27.50
CA GLU A 126 -20.85 10.75 -28.01
C GLU A 126 -20.95 9.23 -28.27
N LYS A 127 -19.89 8.60 -28.80
CA LYS A 127 -19.86 7.13 -29.00
C LYS A 127 -19.86 6.36 -27.68
N VAL A 128 -19.11 6.83 -26.68
CA VAL A 128 -19.06 6.18 -25.37
C VAL A 128 -20.39 6.30 -24.63
N THR A 129 -21.09 7.43 -24.78
CA THR A 129 -22.37 7.70 -24.11
C THR A 129 -23.58 7.10 -24.83
N GLN A 130 -23.44 6.71 -26.09
CA GLN A 130 -24.47 5.95 -26.80
C GLN A 130 -24.66 4.58 -26.15
N ARG A 131 -25.68 4.48 -25.29
CA ARG A 131 -26.19 3.19 -24.81
C ARG A 131 -26.73 2.42 -26.01
N SER A 132 -26.35 1.15 -26.12
CA SER A 132 -26.94 0.26 -27.12
C SER A 132 -28.47 0.28 -26.97
N LYS A 133 -29.19 0.36 -28.09
CA LYS A 133 -30.66 0.24 -28.08
C LYS A 133 -31.00 -1.11 -27.44
N PHE A 134 -31.89 -1.09 -26.46
CA PHE A 134 -32.33 -2.30 -25.78
C PHE A 134 -32.91 -3.29 -26.80
N SER A 135 -32.25 -4.43 -26.99
CA SER A 135 -32.64 -5.48 -27.93
C SER A 135 -33.46 -6.58 -27.29
N GLY A 136 -33.80 -6.45 -26.00
CA GLY A 136 -34.56 -7.44 -25.25
C GLY A 136 -36.07 -7.33 -25.47
N VAL A 137 -36.78 -8.40 -25.11
CA VAL A 137 -38.25 -8.39 -25.06
C VAL A 137 -38.68 -7.56 -23.83
N PRO A 138 -39.52 -6.53 -23.99
CA PRO A 138 -39.98 -5.73 -22.86
C PRO A 138 -40.87 -6.59 -21.96
N PHE A 139 -40.64 -6.52 -20.65
CA PHE A 139 -41.52 -7.18 -19.68
C PHE A 139 -42.88 -6.49 -19.67
N LYS A 140 -43.95 -7.26 -19.84
CA LYS A 140 -45.30 -6.76 -19.61
C LYS A 140 -45.48 -6.56 -18.10
N MET A 141 -45.73 -5.33 -17.68
CA MET A 141 -46.22 -5.07 -16.33
C MET A 141 -47.72 -5.41 -16.33
N SER A 142 -48.06 -6.52 -15.69
CA SER A 142 -49.43 -6.89 -15.31
C SER A 142 -49.78 -6.30 -13.96
#